data_AF-A0A8S3S9V7-F1
#
_entry.id   AF-A0A8S3S9V7-F1
#
_cell.length_a   1.000
_cell.length_b   1.000
_cell.length_c   1.000
_cell.angle_alpha   90.00
_cell.angle_beta   90.00
_cell.angle_gamma   90.00
#
_symmetry.space_group_name_H-M   'P 1'
#
loop_
_entity.id
_entity.type
_entity.pdbx_description
1 polymer ?
#
loop_
_entity_poly.entity_id
_entity_poly.type
_entity_poly.pdbx_seq_one_letter_code
_entity_poly.pdbx_strand_id
1 'polypeptide(L)'
;MTNRYLHQLSQCKRLRDMEIKTSERMFRRQLQPNKAHKFIYCGIEKAGSTFWRRLLQHVQLGTVQTPYRIRPELANSYYVDLSKSTLLEVLGLLKSFTKFIFNFKNQAVFDALYDVSHTFVEFRKEASKCLSFEESLKRTWRKLQFRGIIADEINLPFSYKEAENITEEKLLSTFIKANKQSQKFDLRSQKQKHLMYAYSTISLQTLEKLVEVFMIDFKIFDYNIYPAFIFQNTNISIRT
;
A
#
# COMPACT_ATOMS: atom_id res chain seq x y z
N MET A 1 45.62 -14.12 -2.12
CA MET A 1 44.17 -13.85 -2.37
C MET A 1 43.50 -12.97 -1.31
N THR A 2 44.11 -12.77 -0.14
CA THR A 2 43.53 -12.10 1.05
C THR A 2 43.00 -10.67 0.82
N ASN A 3 43.66 -9.89 -0.04
CA ASN A 3 43.34 -8.47 -0.23
C ASN A 3 41.97 -8.22 -0.89
N ARG A 4 41.52 -9.12 -1.78
CA ARG A 4 40.22 -9.01 -2.47
C ARG A 4 39.04 -9.23 -1.51
N TYR A 5 39.19 -10.15 -0.56
CA TYR A 5 38.19 -10.46 0.46
C TYR A 5 38.00 -9.28 1.43
N LEU A 6 39.10 -8.68 1.91
CA LEU A 6 39.05 -7.49 2.76
C LEU A 6 38.44 -6.27 2.04
N HIS A 7 38.74 -6.09 0.75
CA HIS A 7 38.10 -5.05 -0.07
C HIS A 7 36.58 -5.30 -0.26
N GLN A 8 36.16 -6.54 -0.50
CA GLN A 8 34.74 -6.87 -0.61
C GLN A 8 34.00 -6.64 0.72
N LEU A 9 34.59 -7.01 1.86
CA LEU A 9 34.03 -6.71 3.19
C LEU A 9 33.88 -5.21 3.44
N SER A 10 34.87 -4.38 3.04
CA SER A 10 34.79 -2.92 3.23
C SER A 10 33.74 -2.27 2.32
N GLN A 11 33.56 -2.74 1.08
CA GLN A 11 32.46 -2.27 0.23
C GLN A 11 31.09 -2.72 0.75
N CYS A 12 30.93 -3.96 1.21
CA CYS A 12 29.70 -4.44 1.84
C CYS A 12 29.36 -3.71 3.15
N LYS A 13 30.37 -3.23 3.88
CA LYS A 13 30.18 -2.33 5.02
C LYS A 13 29.74 -0.94 4.55
N ARG A 14 30.43 -0.34 3.57
CA ARG A 14 30.09 0.99 3.01
C ARG A 14 28.70 1.05 2.38
N LEU A 15 28.25 -0.03 1.73
CA LEU A 15 26.90 -0.16 1.19
C LEU A 15 25.86 -0.21 2.31
N ARG A 16 26.05 -1.03 3.35
CA ARG A 16 25.20 -1.02 4.56
C ARG A 16 25.17 0.35 5.23
N ASP A 17 26.32 1.00 5.39
CA ASP A 17 26.41 2.32 6.03
C ASP A 17 25.68 3.40 5.20
N MET A 18 25.67 3.31 3.86
CA MET A 18 24.88 4.19 2.99
C MET A 18 23.37 3.87 3.04
N GLU A 19 23.01 2.59 3.08
CA GLU A 19 21.63 2.13 3.19
C GLU A 19 21.01 2.57 4.53
N ILE A 20 21.75 2.40 5.63
CA ILE A 20 21.41 2.89 6.97
C ILE A 20 21.26 4.41 6.96
N LYS A 21 22.23 5.18 6.45
CA LYS A 21 22.14 6.66 6.37
C LYS A 21 20.96 7.14 5.52
N THR A 22 20.64 6.42 4.44
CA THR A 22 19.51 6.76 3.55
C THR A 22 18.18 6.44 4.23
N SER A 23 18.09 5.29 4.91
CA SER A 23 16.95 4.89 5.75
C SER A 23 16.72 5.88 6.89
N GLU A 24 17.76 6.26 7.64
CA GLU A 24 17.68 7.27 8.69
C GLU A 24 17.19 8.63 8.18
N ARG A 25 17.69 9.09 7.02
CA ARG A 25 17.26 10.36 6.43
C ARG A 25 15.79 10.30 5.97
N MET A 26 15.34 9.17 5.44
CA MET A 26 13.93 8.97 5.09
C MET A 26 13.02 8.88 6.31
N PHE A 27 13.44 8.16 7.36
CA PHE A 27 12.74 8.09 8.65
C PHE A 27 12.56 9.49 9.25
N ARG A 28 13.61 10.31 9.32
CA ARG A 28 13.53 11.69 9.84
C ARG A 28 12.56 12.57 9.05
N ARG A 29 12.44 12.39 7.72
CA ARG A 29 11.46 13.10 6.87
C ARG A 29 10.01 12.72 7.14
N GLN A 30 9.76 11.55 7.71
CA GLN A 30 8.39 11.07 8.00
C GLN A 30 7.92 11.47 9.40
N LEU A 31 8.84 11.83 10.31
CA LEU A 31 8.53 12.31 11.65
C LEU A 31 8.06 13.76 11.65
N GLN A 32 6.89 13.99 12.24
CA GLN A 32 6.26 15.30 12.41
C GLN A 32 5.98 15.54 13.90
N PRO A 33 6.87 16.28 14.60
CA PRO A 33 6.73 16.52 16.03
C PRO A 33 5.79 17.69 16.33
N ASN A 34 4.78 17.47 17.16
CA ASN A 34 3.93 18.52 17.70
C ASN A 34 4.28 18.80 19.18
N LYS A 35 5.13 19.82 19.41
CA LYS A 35 5.62 20.18 20.75
C LYS A 35 4.49 20.63 21.69
N ALA A 36 3.47 21.33 21.18
CA ALA A 36 2.37 21.88 21.97
C ALA A 36 1.53 20.76 22.64
N HIS A 37 1.29 19.66 21.92
CA HIS A 37 0.47 18.53 22.41
C HIS A 37 1.28 17.28 22.75
N LYS A 38 2.63 17.38 22.76
CA LYS A 38 3.59 16.30 23.12
C LYS A 38 3.40 14.97 22.37
N PHE A 39 2.95 15.00 21.11
CA PHE A 39 2.87 13.81 20.23
C PHE A 39 3.79 13.91 19.01
N ILE A 40 4.26 12.75 18.52
CA ILE A 40 5.02 12.64 17.27
C ILE A 40 4.20 11.81 16.29
N TYR A 41 3.94 12.38 15.12
CA TYR A 41 3.28 11.70 14.02
C TYR A 41 4.34 11.20 13.03
N CYS A 42 4.55 9.89 12.96
CA CYS A 42 5.24 9.26 11.86
C CYS A 42 4.25 9.11 10.70
N GLY A 43 4.27 10.10 9.82
CA GLY A 43 3.57 10.06 8.57
C GLY A 43 4.35 9.22 7.59
N ILE A 44 4.28 7.89 7.69
CA ILE A 44 4.41 7.07 6.49
C ILE A 44 3.16 7.39 5.62
N GLU A 45 2.84 6.57 4.64
CA GLU A 45 2.18 7.07 3.45
C GLU A 45 0.65 6.59 3.27
N LYS A 46 0.15 5.82 2.29
CA LYS A 46 -1.29 5.47 1.91
C LYS A 46 -2.35 5.26 3.03
N ALA A 47 -2.06 4.95 4.30
CA ALA A 47 -3.09 4.58 5.30
C ALA A 47 -3.89 5.78 5.85
N GLY A 48 -4.25 6.73 4.97
CA GLY A 48 -4.93 7.97 5.32
C GLY A 48 -3.99 9.09 5.76
N SER A 49 -2.67 8.98 5.56
CA SER A 49 -1.70 9.95 6.12
C SER A 49 -1.96 11.41 5.74
N THR A 50 -2.46 11.69 4.53
CA THR A 50 -2.86 13.06 4.12
C THR A 50 -4.09 13.58 4.87
N PHE A 51 -4.98 12.71 5.34
CA PHE A 51 -6.06 13.11 6.25
C PHE A 51 -5.49 13.39 7.65
N TRP A 52 -4.68 12.49 8.19
CA TRP A 52 -4.07 12.67 9.51
C TRP A 52 -3.19 13.92 9.60
N ARG A 53 -2.35 14.20 8.59
CA ARG A 53 -1.57 15.46 8.53
C ARG A 53 -2.46 16.70 8.61
N ARG A 54 -3.57 16.74 7.85
CA ARG A 54 -4.52 17.87 7.89
C ARG A 54 -5.28 17.96 9.21
N LEU A 55 -5.66 16.83 9.80
CA LEU A 55 -6.29 16.77 11.12
C LEU A 55 -5.35 17.29 12.21
N LEU A 56 -4.09 16.89 12.19
CA LEU A 56 -3.09 17.30 13.18
C LEU A 56 -2.64 18.76 13.00
N GLN A 57 -2.63 19.27 11.75
CA GLN A 57 -2.53 20.72 11.49
C GLN A 57 -3.73 21.50 12.04
N HIS A 58 -4.95 21.00 11.85
CA HIS A 58 -6.17 21.61 12.39
C HIS A 58 -6.13 21.68 13.93
N VAL A 59 -5.74 20.59 14.60
CA VAL A 59 -5.52 20.55 16.06
C VAL A 59 -4.46 21.58 16.49
N GLN A 60 -3.37 21.73 15.74
CA GLN A 60 -2.27 22.65 16.08
C GLN A 60 -2.60 24.13 15.84
N LEU A 61 -3.44 24.46 14.84
CA LEU A 61 -3.76 25.84 14.48
C LEU A 61 -4.93 26.42 15.29
N GLY A 62 -5.70 25.58 16.01
CA GLY A 62 -6.78 26.02 16.91
C GLY A 62 -7.94 26.76 16.26
N THR A 63 -7.96 26.91 14.93
CA THR A 63 -8.95 27.67 14.18
C THR A 63 -10.08 26.75 13.72
N VAL A 64 -11.32 27.18 13.97
CA VAL A 64 -12.53 26.42 13.61
C VAL A 64 -12.72 26.44 12.10
N GLN A 65 -12.15 25.45 11.41
CA GLN A 65 -12.61 24.96 10.12
C GLN A 65 -12.02 23.58 9.82
N THR A 66 -12.88 22.67 9.35
CA THR A 66 -12.61 21.25 9.12
C THR A 66 -11.31 20.95 8.36
N PRO A 67 -10.58 19.86 8.67
CA PRO A 67 -9.35 19.46 7.98
C PRO A 67 -9.50 19.26 6.46
N TYR A 68 -10.72 19.12 5.94
CA TYR A 68 -10.97 19.05 4.50
C TYR A 68 -10.73 20.38 3.76
N ARG A 69 -10.75 21.54 4.45
CA ARG A 69 -10.43 22.84 3.83
C ARG A 69 -8.94 23.08 3.62
N ILE A 70 -8.07 22.31 4.26
CA ILE A 70 -6.64 22.34 4.01
C ILE A 70 -6.36 21.60 2.69
N ARG A 71 -5.80 22.31 1.70
CA ARG A 71 -5.38 21.73 0.43
C ARG A 71 -4.29 20.66 0.65
N PRO A 72 -4.33 19.50 -0.02
CA PRO A 72 -3.37 18.40 0.20
C PRO A 72 -1.89 18.80 0.08
N GLU A 73 -1.59 19.79 -0.75
CA GLU A 73 -0.24 20.32 -1.00
C GLU A 73 0.29 21.09 0.21
N LEU A 74 -0.61 21.72 0.98
CA LEU A 74 -0.30 22.47 2.20
C LEU A 74 -0.23 21.57 3.45
N ALA A 75 -0.55 20.28 3.33
CA ALA A 75 -0.48 19.30 4.44
C ALA A 75 0.95 19.07 4.99
N ASN A 76 1.97 19.73 4.42
CA ASN A 76 3.35 19.74 4.92
C ASN A 76 3.86 21.12 5.37
N SER A 77 3.16 22.23 5.09
CA SER A 77 3.73 23.59 5.22
C SER A 77 4.03 24.06 6.64
N TYR A 78 3.37 23.46 7.64
CA TYR A 78 3.51 23.81 9.06
C TYR A 78 4.41 22.84 9.86
N TYR A 79 5.08 21.89 9.21
CA TYR A 79 5.92 20.90 9.88
C TYR A 79 7.41 21.19 9.74
N VAL A 80 8.17 20.89 10.80
CA VAL A 80 9.63 21.02 10.82
C VAL A 80 10.25 19.86 10.03
N ASP A 81 11.03 20.16 8.98
CA ASP A 81 11.81 19.14 8.27
C ASP A 81 13.02 18.69 9.11
N LEU A 82 12.89 17.53 9.76
CA LEU A 82 13.99 16.91 10.52
C LEU A 82 15.05 16.25 9.63
N SER A 83 14.96 16.34 8.29
CA SER A 83 15.94 15.71 7.37
C SER A 83 17.36 16.28 7.45
N LYS A 84 17.53 17.40 8.14
CA LYS A 84 18.82 18.05 8.46
C LYS A 84 19.26 17.88 9.92
N SER A 85 18.37 17.46 10.82
CA SER A 85 18.69 17.26 12.25
C SER A 85 19.60 16.06 12.46
N THR A 86 20.39 16.05 13.54
CA THR A 86 21.25 14.92 13.91
C THR A 86 20.47 13.75 14.54
N LEU A 87 21.06 12.56 14.63
CA LEU A 87 20.41 11.42 15.27
C LEU A 87 20.18 11.67 16.77
N LEU A 88 21.13 12.35 17.43
CA LEU A 88 21.04 12.70 18.85
C LEU A 88 19.93 13.73 19.12
N GLU A 89 19.78 14.75 18.27
CA GLU A 89 18.64 15.68 18.33
C GLU A 89 17.30 14.96 18.19
N VAL A 90 17.20 14.05 17.21
CA VAL A 90 15.97 13.27 16.98
C VAL A 90 15.70 12.32 18.15
N LEU A 91 16.70 11.66 18.72
CA LEU A 91 16.54 10.81 19.91
C LEU A 91 16.17 11.61 21.17
N GLY A 92 16.77 12.79 21.37
CA GLY A 92 16.40 13.71 22.45
C GLY A 92 14.96 14.20 22.28
N LEU A 93 14.56 14.50 21.05
CA LEU A 93 13.18 14.85 20.72
C LEU A 93 12.24 13.66 21.00
N LEU A 94 12.51 12.45 20.49
CA LEU A 94 11.70 11.25 20.73
C LEU A 94 11.51 10.98 22.24
N LYS A 95 12.55 11.15 23.07
CA LYS A 95 12.48 10.98 24.54
C LYS A 95 11.62 12.02 25.26
N SER A 96 11.39 13.20 24.67
CA SER A 96 10.64 14.30 25.29
C SER A 96 9.13 14.27 25.01
N PHE A 97 8.65 13.30 24.24
CA PHE A 97 7.27 13.18 23.78
C PHE A 97 6.60 11.94 24.37
N THR A 98 5.29 12.01 24.61
CA THR A 98 4.55 10.98 25.36
C THR A 98 3.61 10.14 24.50
N LYS A 99 3.45 10.48 23.21
CA LYS A 99 2.50 9.82 22.29
C LYS A 99 3.12 9.68 20.90
N PHE A 100 2.92 8.52 20.26
CA PHE A 100 3.42 8.21 18.92
C PHE A 100 2.26 7.72 18.02
N ILE A 101 2.26 8.13 16.74
CA ILE A 101 1.21 7.79 15.77
C ILE A 101 1.88 7.36 14.44
N PHE A 102 1.48 6.24 13.82
CA PHE A 102 2.10 5.65 12.61
C PHE A 102 1.05 5.31 11.50
N ASN A 103 1.41 5.27 10.20
CA ASN A 103 0.47 5.23 9.03
C ASN A 103 1.11 4.92 7.62
N PHE A 104 0.85 3.85 6.81
CA PHE A 104 1.53 3.24 5.57
C PHE A 104 1.30 3.58 4.02
N LYS A 105 2.24 4.00 3.08
CA LYS A 105 2.17 3.84 1.53
C LYS A 105 3.28 2.91 1.08
N ASN A 106 4.54 3.27 1.34
CA ASN A 106 5.63 2.74 0.51
C ASN A 106 5.96 1.29 0.84
N GLN A 107 5.42 0.81 1.95
CA GLN A 107 5.27 -0.60 2.22
C GLN A 107 4.02 -1.20 1.54
N ALA A 108 2.85 -0.55 1.50
CA ALA A 108 1.57 -1.12 1.01
C ALA A 108 1.55 -1.83 -0.37
N VAL A 109 2.47 -1.55 -1.30
CA VAL A 109 2.66 -2.41 -2.50
C VAL A 109 3.58 -3.58 -2.19
N PHE A 110 4.71 -3.35 -1.53
CA PHE A 110 5.62 -4.39 -1.06
C PHE A 110 4.92 -5.37 -0.09
N ASP A 111 4.22 -4.89 0.93
CA ASP A 111 3.37 -5.67 1.84
C ASP A 111 2.34 -6.48 1.04
N ALA A 112 1.63 -5.84 0.10
CA ALA A 112 0.68 -6.55 -0.75
C ALA A 112 1.31 -7.63 -1.66
N LEU A 113 2.63 -7.59 -1.91
CA LEU A 113 3.37 -8.67 -2.56
C LEU A 113 3.95 -9.67 -1.54
N TYR A 114 4.38 -9.20 -0.38
CA TYR A 114 4.93 -9.97 0.73
C TYR A 114 3.85 -10.86 1.35
N ASP A 115 2.77 -10.27 1.88
CA ASP A 115 1.59 -10.96 2.41
C ASP A 115 1.11 -12.04 1.44
N VAL A 116 0.97 -11.67 0.17
CA VAL A 116 0.47 -12.59 -0.86
C VAL A 116 1.46 -13.72 -1.15
N SER A 117 2.77 -13.49 -1.05
CA SER A 117 3.78 -14.55 -1.21
C SER A 117 3.86 -15.45 0.03
N HIS A 118 3.82 -14.85 1.23
CA HIS A 118 3.90 -15.51 2.52
C HIS A 118 2.67 -16.38 2.76
N THR A 119 1.46 -15.80 2.74
CA THR A 119 0.18 -16.53 2.87
C THR A 119 0.06 -17.65 1.83
N PHE A 120 0.55 -17.45 0.61
CA PHE A 120 0.51 -18.51 -0.40
C PHE A 120 1.41 -19.71 -0.05
N VAL A 121 2.60 -19.49 0.49
CA VAL A 121 3.53 -20.56 0.90
C VAL A 121 3.14 -21.19 2.24
N GLU A 122 2.63 -20.38 3.17
CA GLU A 122 2.14 -20.80 4.49
C GLU A 122 0.94 -21.75 4.36
N PHE A 123 -0.15 -21.29 3.73
CA PHE A 123 -1.41 -22.03 3.65
C PHE A 123 -1.47 -23.05 2.50
N ARG A 124 -0.35 -23.36 1.83
CA ARG A 124 -0.37 -24.24 0.64
C ARG A 124 -0.84 -25.67 0.93
N LYS A 125 -0.60 -26.19 2.15
CA LYS A 125 -0.99 -27.54 2.56
C LYS A 125 -2.48 -27.64 2.92
N GLU A 126 -3.07 -26.52 3.31
CA GLU A 126 -4.48 -26.38 3.64
C GLU A 126 -5.26 -26.12 2.35
N ALA A 127 -4.77 -25.21 1.50
CA ALA A 127 -5.34 -24.91 0.19
C ALA A 127 -5.34 -26.12 -0.75
N SER A 128 -4.31 -26.98 -0.70
CA SER A 128 -4.23 -28.21 -1.54
C SER A 128 -5.36 -29.21 -1.28
N LYS A 129 -6.10 -29.08 -0.16
CA LYS A 129 -7.30 -29.88 0.14
C LYS A 129 -8.50 -29.49 -0.72
N CYS A 130 -8.51 -28.27 -1.28
CA CYS A 130 -9.66 -27.68 -1.97
C CYS A 130 -9.36 -27.28 -3.43
N LEU A 131 -8.10 -27.01 -3.77
CA LEU A 131 -7.68 -26.64 -5.13
C LEU A 131 -6.24 -27.06 -5.40
N SER A 132 -5.91 -27.33 -6.67
CA SER A 132 -4.52 -27.63 -7.04
C SER A 132 -3.62 -26.43 -6.76
N PHE A 133 -2.34 -26.70 -6.50
CA PHE A 133 -1.34 -25.66 -6.25
C PHE A 133 -1.22 -24.68 -7.42
N GLU A 134 -1.29 -25.21 -8.65
CA GLU A 134 -1.37 -24.45 -9.90
C GLU A 134 -2.52 -23.46 -9.91
N GLU A 135 -3.73 -23.91 -9.60
CA GLU A 135 -4.94 -23.07 -9.60
C GLU A 135 -4.86 -22.01 -8.50
N SER A 136 -4.29 -22.35 -7.35
CA SER A 136 -4.01 -21.40 -6.27
C SER A 136 -3.06 -20.29 -6.72
N LEU A 137 -1.98 -20.65 -7.45
CA LEU A 137 -1.01 -19.69 -7.97
C LEU A 137 -1.60 -18.81 -9.08
N LYS A 138 -2.41 -19.39 -9.97
CA LYS A 138 -3.17 -18.65 -11.01
C LYS A 138 -4.12 -17.62 -10.40
N ARG A 139 -4.91 -18.00 -9.39
CA ARG A 139 -5.79 -17.10 -8.64
C ARG A 139 -5.02 -16.01 -7.92
N THR A 140 -3.90 -16.37 -7.31
CA THR A 140 -2.98 -15.44 -6.63
C THR A 140 -2.44 -14.38 -7.60
N TRP A 141 -2.02 -14.80 -8.80
CA TRP A 141 -1.58 -13.87 -9.86
C TRP A 141 -2.69 -12.96 -10.34
N ARG A 142 -3.87 -13.51 -10.66
CA ARG A 142 -5.03 -12.69 -11.07
C ARG A 142 -5.46 -11.71 -9.98
N LYS A 143 -5.41 -12.07 -8.69
CA LYS A 143 -5.65 -11.15 -7.56
C LYS A 143 -4.72 -9.93 -7.59
N LEU A 144 -3.45 -10.09 -7.94
CA LEU A 144 -2.51 -8.97 -8.07
C LEU A 144 -2.83 -8.10 -9.29
N GLN A 145 -3.31 -8.68 -10.39
CA GLN A 145 -3.72 -7.94 -11.59
C GLN A 145 -5.05 -7.19 -11.40
N PHE A 146 -6.06 -7.82 -10.78
CA PHE A 146 -7.32 -7.17 -10.39
C PHE A 146 -7.10 -5.97 -9.46
N ARG A 147 -6.07 -6.02 -8.58
CA ARG A 147 -5.70 -4.89 -7.71
C ARG A 147 -4.94 -3.77 -8.41
N GLY A 148 -4.54 -3.93 -9.67
CA GLY A 148 -3.66 -2.99 -10.38
C GLY A 148 -2.23 -2.96 -9.82
N ILE A 149 -1.73 -4.12 -9.33
CA ILE A 149 -0.34 -4.28 -8.86
C ILE A 149 0.54 -4.88 -9.95
N ILE A 150 -0.01 -5.81 -10.74
CA ILE A 150 0.63 -6.40 -11.92
C ILE A 150 -0.22 -6.07 -13.15
N ALA A 151 0.42 -5.82 -14.30
CA ALA A 151 -0.26 -5.55 -15.57
C ALA A 151 -0.89 -6.83 -16.15
N ASP A 152 -2.04 -6.75 -16.81
CA ASP A 152 -2.73 -7.91 -17.40
C ASP A 152 -1.89 -8.59 -18.49
N GLU A 153 -1.05 -7.83 -19.18
CA GLU A 153 -0.14 -8.26 -20.24
C GLU A 153 1.05 -9.08 -19.74
N ILE A 154 1.29 -9.14 -18.42
CA ILE A 154 2.37 -9.95 -17.83
C ILE A 154 1.79 -11.29 -17.39
N ASN A 155 2.17 -12.33 -18.13
CA ASN A 155 1.83 -13.71 -17.81
C ASN A 155 2.59 -14.22 -16.57
N LEU A 156 1.96 -15.15 -15.85
CA LEU A 156 2.56 -15.87 -14.72
C LEU A 156 3.82 -16.62 -15.18
N PRO A 157 5.04 -16.27 -14.71
CA PRO A 157 6.28 -16.81 -15.24
C PRO A 157 6.72 -18.07 -14.49
N PHE A 158 5.79 -19.02 -14.29
CA PHE A 158 6.05 -20.31 -13.65
C PHE A 158 5.37 -21.43 -14.42
N SER A 159 6.11 -22.51 -14.68
CA SER A 159 5.52 -23.76 -15.15
C SER A 159 4.86 -24.53 -14.00
N TYR A 160 3.96 -25.46 -14.35
CA TYR A 160 3.23 -26.28 -13.37
C TYR A 160 4.15 -27.12 -12.47
N LYS A 161 5.32 -27.54 -12.98
CA LYS A 161 6.32 -28.31 -12.22
C LYS A 161 7.17 -27.47 -11.28
N GLU A 162 7.41 -26.20 -11.60
CA GLU A 162 8.18 -25.28 -10.75
C GLU A 162 7.35 -24.76 -9.57
N ALA A 163 6.03 -24.70 -9.75
CA ALA A 163 5.11 -24.16 -8.76
C ALA A 163 5.21 -24.92 -7.42
N GLU A 164 5.10 -26.25 -7.44
CA GLU A 164 4.92 -27.10 -6.26
C GLU A 164 6.03 -26.94 -5.18
N ASN A 165 7.26 -26.65 -5.62
CA ASN A 165 8.44 -26.51 -4.76
C ASN A 165 8.96 -25.06 -4.65
N ILE A 166 8.17 -24.06 -5.02
CA ILE A 166 8.59 -22.67 -4.96
C ILE A 166 8.77 -22.16 -3.52
N THR A 167 9.82 -21.38 -3.28
CA THR A 167 10.07 -20.69 -2.01
C THR A 167 9.41 -19.31 -1.99
N GLU A 168 9.10 -18.80 -0.80
CA GLU A 168 8.57 -17.44 -0.59
C GLU A 168 9.47 -16.38 -1.24
N GLU A 169 10.78 -16.46 -1.04
CA GLU A 169 11.75 -15.53 -1.63
C GLU A 169 11.72 -15.56 -3.17
N LYS A 170 11.62 -16.75 -3.78
CA LYS A 170 11.53 -16.91 -5.24
C LYS A 170 10.23 -16.33 -5.78
N LEU A 171 9.12 -16.55 -5.08
CA LEU A 171 7.80 -16.03 -5.42
C LEU A 171 7.76 -14.49 -5.32
N LEU A 172 8.16 -13.95 -4.17
CA LEU A 172 8.22 -12.52 -3.87
C LEU A 172 9.14 -11.77 -4.84
N SER A 173 10.37 -12.26 -5.05
CA SER A 173 11.30 -11.63 -6.00
C SER A 173 10.79 -11.64 -7.43
N THR A 174 9.94 -12.62 -7.79
CA THR A 174 9.28 -12.69 -9.09
C THR A 174 8.12 -11.70 -9.19
N PHE A 175 7.28 -11.61 -8.16
CA PHE A 175 6.20 -10.62 -8.09
C PHE A 175 6.73 -9.18 -8.11
N ILE A 176 7.85 -8.90 -7.43
CA ILE A 176 8.53 -7.60 -7.47
C ILE A 176 9.05 -7.28 -8.89
N LYS A 177 9.60 -8.27 -9.60
CA LYS A 177 10.03 -8.09 -11.00
C LYS A 177 8.84 -7.79 -11.92
N ALA A 178 7.74 -8.52 -11.77
CA ALA A 178 6.51 -8.30 -12.53
C ALA A 178 5.90 -6.92 -12.24
N ASN A 179 5.80 -6.52 -10.97
CA ASN A 179 5.33 -5.18 -10.59
C ASN A 179 6.22 -4.06 -11.17
N LYS A 180 7.55 -4.22 -11.19
CA LYS A 180 8.46 -3.27 -11.85
C LYS A 180 8.23 -3.18 -13.35
N GLN A 181 8.08 -4.32 -14.04
CA GLN A 181 7.71 -4.37 -15.47
C GLN A 181 6.32 -3.78 -15.74
N SER A 182 5.43 -3.80 -14.74
CA SER A 182 4.05 -3.29 -14.84
C SER A 182 3.95 -1.76 -14.82
N GLN A 183 5.00 -1.04 -14.38
CA GLN A 183 4.96 0.43 -14.24
C GLN A 183 4.86 1.20 -15.58
N LYS A 184 5.01 0.52 -16.72
CA LYS A 184 4.81 1.10 -18.06
C LYS A 184 3.37 1.07 -18.57
N PHE A 185 2.45 0.44 -17.83
CA PHE A 185 1.04 0.26 -18.21
C PHE A 185 0.11 1.11 -17.33
N ASP A 186 -1.09 1.40 -17.81
CA ASP A 186 -2.12 2.11 -17.02
C ASP A 186 -2.86 1.15 -16.07
N LEU A 187 -2.18 0.84 -14.97
CA LEU A 187 -2.70 -0.01 -13.89
C LEU A 187 -3.92 0.59 -13.18
N ARG A 188 -4.15 1.91 -13.28
CA ARG A 188 -5.32 2.57 -12.68
C ARG A 188 -6.56 2.28 -13.51
N SER A 189 -6.47 2.48 -14.83
CA SER A 189 -7.57 2.14 -15.75
C SER A 189 -7.81 0.64 -15.80
N GLN A 190 -6.77 -0.19 -15.74
CA GLN A 190 -6.89 -1.64 -15.61
C GLN A 190 -7.73 -2.03 -14.38
N LYS A 191 -7.36 -1.53 -13.19
CA LYS A 191 -8.11 -1.76 -11.94
C LYS A 191 -9.57 -1.31 -12.05
N GLN A 192 -9.83 -0.17 -12.69
CA GLN A 192 -11.19 0.33 -12.88
C GLN A 192 -12.02 -0.56 -13.81
N LYS A 193 -11.47 -0.99 -14.96
CA LYS A 193 -12.13 -1.94 -15.87
C LYS A 193 -12.47 -3.26 -15.16
N HIS A 194 -11.53 -3.78 -14.39
CA HIS A 194 -11.71 -4.97 -13.56
C HIS A 194 -12.83 -4.82 -12.52
N LEU A 195 -12.89 -3.67 -11.85
CA LEU A 195 -13.95 -3.37 -10.90
C LEU A 195 -15.32 -3.28 -11.58
N MET A 196 -15.40 -2.62 -12.74
CA MET A 196 -16.62 -2.53 -13.56
C MET A 196 -17.10 -3.90 -14.02
N TYR A 197 -16.20 -4.74 -14.53
CA TYR A 197 -16.52 -6.11 -14.93
C TYR A 197 -17.06 -6.94 -13.75
N ALA A 198 -16.37 -6.90 -12.60
CA ALA A 198 -16.79 -7.62 -11.41
C ALA A 198 -18.18 -7.20 -10.91
N TYR A 199 -18.53 -5.91 -10.96
CA TYR A 199 -19.87 -5.47 -10.60
C TYR A 199 -20.94 -5.77 -11.66
N SER A 200 -20.59 -5.83 -12.94
CA SER A 200 -21.53 -6.20 -14.01
C SER A 200 -22.02 -7.65 -13.97
N THR A 201 -21.37 -8.54 -13.20
CA THR A 201 -21.85 -9.90 -12.96
C THR A 201 -22.88 -10.01 -11.83
N ILE A 202 -23.16 -8.89 -11.13
CA ILE A 202 -24.07 -8.82 -9.99
C ILE A 202 -25.39 -8.17 -10.42
N SER A 203 -26.52 -8.75 -10.02
CA SER A 203 -27.84 -8.19 -10.35
C SER A 203 -28.06 -6.81 -9.73
N LEU A 204 -28.80 -5.93 -10.41
CA LEU A 204 -29.12 -4.59 -9.91
C LEU A 204 -29.78 -4.66 -8.52
N GLN A 205 -30.73 -5.58 -8.31
CA GLN A 205 -31.39 -5.80 -7.02
C GLN A 205 -30.41 -6.18 -5.90
N THR A 206 -29.35 -6.92 -6.21
CA THR A 206 -28.29 -7.24 -5.24
C THR A 206 -27.44 -6.02 -4.92
N LEU A 207 -27.15 -5.16 -5.91
CA LEU A 207 -26.40 -3.91 -5.72
C LEU A 207 -27.20 -2.90 -4.88
N GLU A 208 -28.50 -2.80 -5.10
CA GLU A 208 -29.42 -1.96 -4.31
C GLU A 208 -29.47 -2.44 -2.85
N LYS A 209 -29.58 -3.75 -2.60
CA LYS A 209 -29.50 -4.31 -1.24
C LYS A 209 -28.16 -4.05 -0.56
N LEU A 210 -27.05 -4.07 -1.30
CA LEU A 210 -25.73 -3.70 -0.75
C LEU A 210 -25.69 -2.21 -0.39
N VAL A 211 -26.29 -1.34 -1.20
CA VAL A 211 -26.46 0.09 -0.90
C VAL A 211 -27.30 0.30 0.36
N GLU A 212 -28.38 -0.43 0.55
CA GLU A 212 -29.21 -0.37 1.77
C GLU A 212 -28.41 -0.79 3.02
N VAL A 213 -27.72 -1.93 2.97
CA VAL A 213 -26.94 -2.47 4.10
C VAL A 213 -25.78 -1.55 4.49
N PHE A 214 -25.05 -0.99 3.53
CA PHE A 214 -23.89 -0.12 3.77
C PHE A 214 -24.19 1.38 3.71
N MET A 215 -25.48 1.76 3.70
CA MET A 215 -25.95 3.15 3.57
C MET A 215 -25.33 4.09 4.63
N ILE A 216 -25.14 3.59 5.85
CA ILE A 216 -24.57 4.37 6.96
C ILE A 216 -23.07 4.60 6.72
N ASP A 217 -22.31 3.55 6.38
CA ASP A 217 -20.88 3.66 6.05
C ASP A 217 -20.65 4.62 4.88
N PHE A 218 -21.44 4.51 3.81
CA PHE A 218 -21.30 5.37 2.64
C PHE A 218 -21.49 6.86 3.00
N LYS A 219 -22.42 7.17 3.90
CA LYS A 219 -22.62 8.54 4.42
C LYS A 219 -21.51 8.99 5.36
N ILE A 220 -21.03 8.12 6.25
CA ILE A 220 -19.94 8.44 7.21
C ILE A 220 -18.61 8.70 6.48
N PHE A 221 -18.33 7.94 5.41
CA PHE A 221 -17.07 8.03 4.67
C PHE A 221 -17.13 8.91 3.40
N ASP A 222 -18.26 9.60 3.17
CA ASP A 222 -18.51 10.47 2.01
C ASP A 222 -18.26 9.74 0.66
N TYR A 223 -18.72 8.48 0.59
CA TYR A 223 -18.65 7.67 -0.62
C TYR A 223 -19.84 7.97 -1.54
N ASN A 224 -19.58 8.00 -2.85
CA ASN A 224 -20.66 8.02 -3.84
C ASN A 224 -21.46 6.72 -3.73
N ILE A 225 -22.72 6.84 -3.35
CA ILE A 225 -23.68 5.73 -3.14
C ILE A 225 -24.05 5.07 -4.48
N TYR A 226 -24.17 5.87 -5.55
CA TYR A 226 -24.56 5.42 -6.89
C TYR A 226 -23.51 5.83 -7.93
N PRO A 227 -22.31 5.23 -7.90
CA PRO A 227 -21.27 5.51 -8.87
C PRO A 227 -21.71 5.11 -10.29
N ALA A 228 -21.72 6.09 -11.19
CA ALA A 228 -22.16 5.95 -12.57
C ALA A 228 -21.55 4.73 -13.29
N PHE A 229 -20.25 4.49 -13.10
CA PHE A 229 -19.53 3.37 -13.73
C PHE A 229 -19.97 1.96 -13.29
N ILE A 230 -20.76 1.86 -12.22
CA ILE A 230 -21.41 0.62 -11.75
C ILE A 230 -22.88 0.61 -12.21
N PHE A 231 -23.65 1.64 -11.84
CA PHE A 231 -25.11 1.62 -11.95
C PHE A 231 -25.68 2.02 -13.32
N GLN A 232 -24.90 2.66 -14.20
CA GLN A 232 -25.39 2.99 -15.56
C GLN A 232 -25.24 1.82 -16.53
N ASN A 233 -24.24 0.95 -16.34
CA ASN A 233 -23.95 -0.18 -17.23
C ASN A 233 -24.85 -1.40 -16.98
N THR A 234 -25.41 -1.56 -15.78
CA THR A 234 -26.29 -2.68 -15.41
C THR A 234 -27.71 -2.58 -16.00
N ASN A 235 -28.10 -1.44 -16.57
CA ASN A 235 -29.40 -1.26 -17.23
C ASN A 235 -29.46 -1.82 -18.67
N ILE A 236 -28.35 -2.29 -19.23
CA ILE A 236 -28.26 -2.73 -20.63
C ILE A 236 -28.57 -4.23 -20.79
N SER A 237 -28.41 -5.04 -19.73
CA SER A 237 -28.53 -6.51 -19.78
C SER A 237 -29.94 -7.07 -19.55
N ILE A 238 -31.00 -6.25 -19.64
CA ILE A 238 -32.41 -6.70 -19.51
C ILE A 238 -33.21 -6.33 -20.79
N ARG A 239 -32.56 -6.37 -21.95
CA ARG A 239 -33.22 -6.21 -23.28
C ARG A 239 -32.68 -7.21 -24.31
N THR A 240 -32.89 -8.50 -24.02
CA THR A 240 -32.93 -9.62 -24.97
C THR A 240 -33.99 -10.58 -24.50
#